data_AF-A0A954MYZ0-F1
#
_entry.id   AF-A0A954MYZ0-F1
#
_cell.length_a   1.000
_cell.length_b   1.000
_cell.length_c   1.000
_cell.angle_alpha   90.00
_cell.angle_beta   90.00
_cell.angle_gamma   90.00
#
_symmetry.space_group_name_H-M   'P 1'
#
loop_
_entity.id
_entity.type
_entity.pdbx_description
1 polymer ?
#
loop_
_entity_poly.entity_id
_entity_poly.type
_entity_poly.pdbx_seq_one_letter_code
_entity_poly.pdbx_strand_id
1 'polypeptide(L)'
;GGRLVYFGAGTSGRLGVLDASECPPTFSTPPEMVVGLIAGGREALTRAIEGAEDHPEFAVRDLQGINFSKADVAVGIATSGRTPYVIGGLQYARSIGAFAIGFTCNSTSELNDSADLMIAPVVGPEIISGSTRLKSGTATKMVLNMLTTGAMVRLGKTYGNLMVDLRATNNKLKIRSRRIVGQLTGLNEADTDQLLSRCDGEVKTAVVAHHLQISADEARRKLQESQGHLRKAIESAKAENHG
;
A
#
# COMPACT_ATOMS: atom_id res chain seq x y z
N GLY A 1 -3.61 12.79 -0.05
CA GLY A 1 -4.84 12.99 0.74
C GLY A 1 -5.90 11.95 0.43
N GLY A 2 -6.01 11.44 -0.80
CA GLY A 2 -6.87 10.28 -1.09
C GLY A 2 -6.21 8.93 -0.86
N ARG A 3 -6.92 7.87 -1.25
CA ARG A 3 -6.62 6.46 -1.00
C ARG A 3 -6.26 5.70 -2.27
N LEU A 4 -5.63 4.54 -2.13
CA LEU A 4 -5.48 3.56 -3.19
C LEU A 4 -6.54 2.47 -3.02
N VAL A 5 -7.38 2.25 -4.04
CA VAL A 5 -8.48 1.29 -3.95
C VAL A 5 -8.33 0.22 -5.03
N TYR A 6 -8.02 -1.00 -4.60
CA TYR A 6 -8.06 -2.19 -5.44
C TYR A 6 -9.47 -2.75 -5.51
N PHE A 7 -9.90 -3.20 -6.68
CA PHE A 7 -11.13 -3.95 -6.83
C PHE A 7 -11.04 -4.99 -7.94
N GLY A 8 -11.67 -6.14 -7.73
CA GLY A 8 -11.68 -7.24 -8.69
C GLY A 8 -12.56 -8.39 -8.22
N ALA A 9 -12.69 -9.41 -9.07
CA ALA A 9 -13.42 -10.64 -8.73
C ALA A 9 -12.47 -11.80 -8.44
N GLY A 10 -12.96 -12.81 -7.73
CA GLY A 10 -12.24 -14.06 -7.48
C GLY A 10 -10.81 -13.84 -6.96
N THR A 11 -9.84 -14.50 -7.60
CA THR A 11 -8.42 -14.40 -7.21
C THR A 11 -7.89 -12.96 -7.29
N SER A 12 -8.30 -12.18 -8.29
CA SER A 12 -7.87 -10.79 -8.45
C SER A 12 -8.29 -9.91 -7.26
N GLY A 13 -9.57 -10.00 -6.87
CA GLY A 13 -10.08 -9.29 -5.70
C GLY A 13 -9.40 -9.74 -4.39
N ARG A 14 -9.18 -11.04 -4.22
CA ARG A 14 -8.46 -11.58 -3.04
C ARG A 14 -7.03 -11.06 -2.94
N LEU A 15 -6.32 -10.95 -4.06
CA LEU A 15 -4.96 -10.40 -4.08
C LEU A 15 -4.93 -8.90 -3.78
N GLY A 16 -5.93 -8.15 -4.25
CA GLY A 16 -6.11 -6.74 -3.84
C GLY A 16 -6.32 -6.59 -2.34
N VAL A 17 -7.17 -7.42 -1.74
CA VAL A 17 -7.41 -7.45 -0.29
C VAL A 17 -6.14 -7.87 0.48
N LEU A 18 -5.40 -8.85 -0.03
CA LEU A 18 -4.15 -9.30 0.58
C LEU A 18 -3.12 -8.15 0.66
N ASP A 19 -2.81 -7.49 -0.46
CA ASP A 19 -1.85 -6.39 -0.50
C ASP A 19 -2.26 -5.21 0.40
N ALA A 20 -3.55 -4.84 0.38
CA ALA A 20 -4.11 -3.82 1.26
C ALA A 20 -3.93 -4.18 2.75
N SER A 21 -4.18 -5.44 3.14
CA SER A 21 -4.07 -5.90 4.52
C SER A 21 -2.65 -5.85 5.09
N GLU A 22 -1.64 -5.93 4.21
CA GLU A 22 -0.23 -5.88 4.60
C GLU A 22 0.28 -4.45 4.81
N CYS A 23 -0.44 -3.43 4.31
CA CYS A 23 0.00 -2.04 4.41
C CYS A 23 0.06 -1.50 5.86
N PRO A 24 -0.98 -1.66 6.71
CA PRO A 24 -0.92 -1.19 8.10
C PRO A 24 0.23 -1.79 8.93
N PRO A 25 0.44 -3.11 8.98
CA PRO A 25 1.54 -3.68 9.78
C PRO A 25 2.93 -3.43 9.18
N THR A 26 3.04 -3.15 7.87
CA THR A 26 4.32 -2.93 7.16
C THR A 26 4.75 -1.47 7.16
N PHE A 27 3.82 -0.53 7.00
CA PHE A 27 4.13 0.89 6.80
C PHE A 27 3.45 1.82 7.84
N SER A 28 2.82 1.24 8.87
CA SER A 28 2.03 1.95 9.89
C SER A 28 1.02 2.92 9.26
N THR A 29 0.38 2.50 8.18
CA THR A 29 -0.65 3.29 7.52
C THR A 29 -1.99 3.08 8.22
N PRO A 30 -2.89 4.08 8.20
CA PRO A 30 -4.28 3.82 8.50
C PRO A 30 -4.86 2.76 7.55
N PRO A 31 -5.73 1.85 8.02
CA PRO A 31 -6.35 0.81 7.17
C PRO A 31 -7.09 1.36 5.94
N GLU A 32 -7.62 2.58 6.04
CA GLU A 32 -8.34 3.26 4.97
C GLU A 32 -7.44 3.79 3.86
N MET A 33 -6.11 3.88 4.06
CA MET A 33 -5.19 4.43 3.04
C MET A 33 -5.08 3.52 1.80
N VAL A 34 -5.16 2.20 2.00
CA VAL A 34 -5.14 1.20 0.93
C VAL A 34 -6.27 0.22 1.19
N VAL A 35 -7.23 0.13 0.27
CA VAL A 35 -8.46 -0.66 0.44
C VAL A 35 -8.56 -1.70 -0.67
N GLY A 36 -8.91 -2.93 -0.31
CA GLY A 36 -9.26 -3.98 -1.27
C GLY A 36 -10.75 -4.27 -1.24
N LEU A 37 -11.39 -4.21 -2.41
CA LEU A 37 -12.77 -4.60 -2.65
C LEU A 37 -12.79 -5.88 -3.50
N ILE A 38 -13.78 -6.73 -3.25
CA ILE A 38 -13.96 -7.98 -3.97
C ILE A 38 -15.43 -8.14 -4.35
N ALA A 39 -15.69 -8.47 -5.61
CA ALA A 39 -17.03 -8.79 -6.09
C ALA A 39 -17.65 -9.92 -5.25
N GLY A 40 -18.86 -9.70 -4.74
CA GLY A 40 -19.53 -10.62 -3.80
C GLY A 40 -19.20 -10.36 -2.32
N GLY A 41 -18.40 -9.33 -2.01
CA GLY A 41 -18.14 -8.88 -0.65
C GLY A 41 -17.31 -9.85 0.20
N ARG A 42 -17.39 -9.70 1.53
CA ARG A 42 -16.52 -10.44 2.48
C ARG A 42 -16.61 -11.97 2.35
N GLU A 43 -17.77 -12.51 1.97
CA GLU A 43 -17.93 -13.96 1.78
C GLU A 43 -17.06 -14.48 0.63
N ALA A 44 -16.86 -13.66 -0.41
CA ALA A 44 -16.02 -14.01 -1.56
C ALA A 44 -14.53 -14.20 -1.21
N LEU A 45 -14.09 -13.77 -0.01
CA LEU A 45 -12.72 -13.98 0.45
C LEU A 45 -12.41 -15.45 0.69
N THR A 46 -13.37 -16.21 1.22
CA THR A 46 -13.17 -17.62 1.60
C THR A 46 -13.97 -18.58 0.72
N ARG A 47 -14.95 -18.08 -0.03
CA ARG A 47 -15.79 -18.87 -0.94
C ARG A 47 -15.86 -18.20 -2.31
N ALA A 48 -16.17 -18.96 -3.35
CA ALA A 48 -16.50 -18.37 -4.65
C ALA A 48 -17.97 -17.97 -4.64
N ILE A 49 -18.28 -16.77 -5.12
CA ILE A 49 -19.65 -16.30 -5.33
C ILE A 49 -19.88 -16.27 -6.84
N GLU A 50 -20.73 -17.16 -7.32
CA GLU A 50 -21.02 -17.32 -8.74
C GLU A 50 -21.79 -16.10 -9.27
N GLY A 51 -21.44 -15.62 -10.46
CA GLY A 51 -22.10 -14.48 -11.13
C GLY A 51 -21.77 -13.09 -10.59
N ALA A 52 -21.11 -12.95 -9.43
CA ALA A 52 -20.82 -11.63 -8.86
C ALA A 52 -19.94 -10.73 -9.76
N GLU A 53 -19.17 -11.34 -10.66
CA GLU A 53 -18.25 -10.64 -11.56
C GLU A 53 -18.89 -10.09 -12.83
N ASP A 54 -20.12 -10.54 -13.15
CA ASP A 54 -20.83 -10.24 -14.39
C ASP A 54 -21.67 -8.95 -14.32
N HIS A 55 -21.66 -8.27 -13.17
CA HIS A 55 -22.49 -7.09 -12.89
C HIS A 55 -21.66 -5.80 -12.71
N PRO A 56 -21.57 -4.92 -13.73
CA PRO A 56 -20.84 -3.65 -13.65
C PRO A 56 -21.27 -2.75 -12.49
N GLU A 57 -22.58 -2.70 -12.22
CA GLU A 57 -23.19 -1.85 -11.19
C GLU A 57 -22.81 -2.26 -9.76
N PHE A 58 -22.28 -3.48 -9.57
CA PHE A 58 -21.87 -3.95 -8.24
C PHE A 58 -20.60 -3.24 -7.79
N ALA A 59 -19.63 -3.03 -8.69
CA ALA A 59 -18.42 -2.28 -8.37
C ALA A 59 -18.71 -0.81 -8.05
N VAL A 60 -19.68 -0.21 -8.77
CA VAL A 60 -20.13 1.16 -8.49
C VAL A 60 -20.68 1.27 -7.06
N ARG A 61 -21.54 0.33 -6.66
CA ARG A 61 -22.09 0.28 -5.30
C ARG A 61 -21.00 0.06 -4.25
N ASP A 62 -20.03 -0.81 -4.49
CA ASP A 62 -18.93 -1.06 -3.56
C ASP A 62 -18.04 0.19 -3.40
N LEU A 63 -17.70 0.87 -4.50
CA LEU A 63 -16.94 2.12 -4.48
C LEU A 63 -17.71 3.23 -3.76
N GLN A 64 -19.01 3.38 -4.02
CA GLN A 64 -19.86 4.32 -3.29
C GLN A 64 -19.95 3.98 -1.80
N GLY A 65 -20.02 2.69 -1.44
CA GLY A 65 -20.08 2.22 -0.07
C GLY A 65 -18.88 2.61 0.80
N ILE A 66 -17.74 2.90 0.18
CA ILE A 66 -16.54 3.41 0.86
C ILE A 66 -16.35 4.92 0.67
N ASN A 67 -17.36 5.65 0.17
CA ASN A 67 -17.27 7.07 -0.19
C ASN A 67 -16.09 7.35 -1.15
N PHE A 68 -15.90 6.53 -2.18
CA PHE A 68 -14.89 6.75 -3.21
C PHE A 68 -15.05 8.11 -3.90
N SER A 69 -13.94 8.80 -4.12
CA SER A 69 -13.92 10.20 -4.58
C SER A 69 -12.84 10.45 -5.63
N LYS A 70 -12.90 11.61 -6.28
CA LYS A 70 -11.88 12.07 -7.25
C LYS A 70 -10.46 12.19 -6.69
N ALA A 71 -10.30 12.24 -5.37
CA ALA A 71 -8.99 12.29 -4.73
C ALA A 71 -8.34 10.90 -4.62
N ASP A 72 -9.13 9.84 -4.75
CA ASP A 72 -8.69 8.46 -4.68
C ASP A 72 -8.15 7.97 -6.04
N VAL A 73 -7.41 6.86 -6.00
CA VAL A 73 -6.93 6.14 -7.19
C VAL A 73 -7.61 4.78 -7.24
N ALA A 74 -8.27 4.50 -8.35
CA ALA A 74 -8.92 3.23 -8.64
C ALA A 74 -7.95 2.28 -9.35
N VAL A 75 -7.86 1.04 -8.88
CA VAL A 75 -7.07 -0.03 -9.52
C VAL A 75 -7.97 -1.24 -9.76
N GLY A 76 -8.46 -1.36 -11.00
CA GLY A 76 -9.35 -2.43 -11.44
C GLY A 76 -8.56 -3.63 -11.95
N ILE A 77 -8.74 -4.79 -11.32
CA ILE A 77 -7.94 -5.99 -11.56
C ILE A 77 -8.77 -7.09 -12.23
N ALA A 78 -8.57 -7.28 -13.53
CA ALA A 78 -9.13 -8.40 -14.26
C ALA A 78 -8.04 -9.04 -15.15
N THR A 79 -7.49 -10.18 -14.73
CA THR A 79 -6.46 -10.89 -15.51
C THR A 79 -6.93 -11.24 -16.93
N SER A 80 -8.25 -11.41 -17.12
CA SER A 80 -8.89 -11.64 -18.41
C SER A 80 -9.00 -10.39 -19.29
N GLY A 81 -8.91 -9.19 -18.70
CA GLY A 81 -9.09 -7.91 -19.39
C GLY A 81 -10.54 -7.56 -19.76
N ARG A 82 -11.54 -8.34 -19.31
CA ARG A 82 -12.95 -8.18 -19.75
C ARG A 82 -14.01 -8.36 -18.67
N THR A 83 -13.63 -8.44 -17.39
CA THR A 83 -14.58 -8.70 -16.30
C THR A 83 -15.54 -7.51 -16.11
N PRO A 84 -16.87 -7.67 -16.28
CA PRO A 84 -17.83 -6.57 -16.25
C PRO A 84 -17.82 -5.74 -14.96
N TYR A 85 -17.73 -6.40 -13.79
CA TYR A 85 -17.56 -5.72 -12.49
C TYR A 85 -16.39 -4.73 -12.52
N VAL A 86 -15.25 -5.13 -13.07
CA VAL A 86 -14.04 -4.30 -13.12
C VAL A 86 -14.20 -3.16 -14.13
N ILE A 87 -14.77 -3.43 -15.30
CA ILE A 87 -15.06 -2.40 -16.31
C ILE A 87 -15.97 -1.31 -15.71
N GLY A 88 -17.08 -1.69 -15.07
CA GLY A 88 -18.02 -0.77 -14.46
C GLY A 88 -17.40 0.11 -13.38
N GLY A 89 -16.58 -0.48 -12.51
CA GLY A 89 -15.87 0.27 -11.47
C GLY A 89 -14.88 1.29 -12.02
N LEU A 90 -14.12 0.93 -13.06
CA LEU A 90 -13.18 1.85 -13.71
C LEU A 90 -13.90 2.99 -14.43
N GLN A 91 -14.97 2.69 -15.17
CA GLN A 91 -15.79 3.71 -15.83
C GLN A 91 -16.40 4.71 -14.83
N TYR A 92 -16.90 4.22 -13.71
CA TYR A 92 -17.39 5.09 -12.64
C TYR A 92 -16.29 5.94 -12.02
N ALA A 93 -15.11 5.37 -11.75
CA ALA A 93 -13.99 6.13 -11.22
C ALA A 93 -13.60 7.30 -12.14
N ARG A 94 -13.52 7.04 -13.45
CA ARG A 94 -13.23 8.09 -14.44
C ARG A 94 -14.34 9.12 -14.57
N SER A 95 -15.61 8.71 -14.51
CA SER A 95 -16.74 9.64 -14.64
C SER A 95 -16.80 10.67 -13.51
N ILE A 96 -16.28 10.34 -12.33
CA ILE A 96 -16.16 11.29 -11.20
C ILE A 96 -14.79 12.00 -11.15
N GLY A 97 -13.88 11.71 -12.08
CA GLY A 97 -12.56 12.33 -12.19
C GLY A 97 -11.47 11.73 -11.30
N ALA A 98 -11.65 10.51 -10.80
CA ALA A 98 -10.58 9.78 -10.12
C ALA A 98 -9.63 9.12 -11.15
N PHE A 99 -8.35 9.02 -10.80
CA PHE A 99 -7.37 8.36 -11.67
C PHE A 99 -7.61 6.85 -11.67
N ALA A 100 -7.76 6.26 -12.86
CA ALA A 100 -8.12 4.86 -13.01
C ALA A 100 -6.99 4.04 -13.66
N ILE A 101 -6.56 2.98 -12.97
CA ILE A 101 -5.54 2.03 -13.43
C ILE A 101 -6.23 0.70 -13.73
N GLY A 102 -6.10 0.21 -14.97
CA GLY A 102 -6.53 -1.12 -15.37
C GLY A 102 -5.39 -2.13 -15.32
N PHE A 103 -5.63 -3.31 -14.76
CA PHE A 103 -4.68 -4.42 -14.74
C PHE A 103 -5.22 -5.63 -15.50
N THR A 104 -4.40 -6.19 -16.39
CA THR A 104 -4.71 -7.41 -17.16
C THR A 104 -3.44 -8.24 -17.43
N CYS A 105 -3.61 -9.51 -17.80
CA CYS A 105 -2.52 -10.35 -18.29
C CYS A 105 -2.63 -10.68 -19.79
N ASN A 106 -3.56 -10.00 -20.48
CA ASN A 106 -3.79 -10.13 -21.92
C ASN A 106 -3.28 -8.91 -22.68
N SER A 107 -2.76 -9.13 -23.88
CA SER A 107 -2.29 -8.07 -24.79
C SER A 107 -3.44 -7.23 -25.37
N THR A 108 -4.64 -7.79 -25.41
CA THR A 108 -5.88 -7.10 -25.79
C THR A 108 -6.83 -7.14 -24.60
N SER A 109 -7.50 -6.02 -24.32
CA SER A 109 -8.27 -5.84 -23.10
C SER A 109 -9.34 -4.79 -23.31
N GLU A 110 -10.57 -5.12 -22.93
CA GLU A 110 -11.70 -4.19 -22.90
C GLU A 110 -11.54 -3.12 -21.81
N LEU A 111 -10.63 -3.35 -20.84
CA LEU A 111 -10.26 -2.33 -19.86
C LEU A 111 -9.58 -1.09 -20.48
N ASN A 112 -9.01 -1.18 -21.68
CA ASN A 112 -8.21 -0.10 -22.28
C ASN A 112 -9.01 1.21 -22.40
N ASP A 113 -10.29 1.11 -22.74
CA ASP A 113 -11.16 2.29 -22.91
C ASP A 113 -11.68 2.82 -21.56
N SER A 114 -11.51 2.05 -20.50
CA SER A 114 -12.04 2.32 -19.17
C SER A 114 -10.97 2.80 -18.17
N ALA A 115 -9.69 2.82 -18.53
CA ALA A 115 -8.58 3.22 -17.65
C ALA A 115 -7.74 4.38 -18.23
N ASP A 116 -7.13 5.18 -17.36
CA ASP A 116 -6.17 6.21 -17.73
C ASP A 116 -4.75 5.64 -17.87
N LEU A 117 -4.45 4.56 -17.15
CA LEU A 117 -3.20 3.82 -17.23
C LEU A 117 -3.45 2.31 -17.25
N MET A 118 -2.81 1.61 -18.18
CA MET A 118 -2.86 0.16 -18.26
C MET A 118 -1.55 -0.48 -17.77
N ILE A 119 -1.68 -1.51 -16.93
CA ILE A 119 -0.59 -2.42 -16.55
C ILE A 119 -0.92 -3.81 -17.09
N ALA A 120 -0.17 -4.25 -18.09
CA ALA A 120 -0.47 -5.47 -18.85
C ALA A 120 0.73 -6.45 -18.94
N PRO A 121 1.19 -7.06 -17.82
CA PRO A 121 2.20 -8.11 -17.87
C PRO A 121 1.64 -9.38 -18.55
N VAL A 122 2.00 -9.59 -19.82
CA VAL A 122 1.58 -10.76 -20.60
C VAL A 122 2.38 -11.99 -20.19
N VAL A 123 1.75 -12.91 -19.46
CA VAL A 123 2.41 -14.11 -18.90
C VAL A 123 2.28 -15.37 -19.78
N GLY A 124 1.54 -15.28 -20.88
CA GLY A 124 1.25 -16.40 -21.78
C GLY A 124 0.29 -17.46 -21.19
N PRO A 125 0.02 -18.56 -21.93
CA PRO A 125 -0.97 -19.57 -21.54
C PRO A 125 -0.66 -20.23 -20.21
N GLU A 126 -1.67 -20.45 -19.38
CA GLU A 126 -1.53 -21.16 -18.10
C GLU A 126 -1.32 -22.66 -18.33
N ILE A 127 -0.64 -23.34 -17.39
CA ILE A 127 -0.40 -24.80 -17.48
C ILE A 127 -1.72 -25.60 -17.46
N ILE A 128 -2.72 -25.10 -16.73
CA ILE A 128 -4.11 -25.54 -16.82
C ILE A 128 -4.85 -24.44 -17.56
N SER A 129 -5.36 -24.74 -18.76
CA SER A 129 -6.07 -23.79 -19.60
C SER A 129 -7.15 -23.02 -18.81
N GLY A 130 -7.06 -21.70 -18.80
CA GLY A 130 -7.99 -20.81 -18.10
C GLY A 130 -7.76 -20.64 -16.59
N SER A 131 -6.83 -21.39 -15.98
CA SER A 131 -6.55 -21.30 -14.54
C SER A 131 -5.65 -20.10 -14.20
N THR A 132 -6.17 -18.89 -14.38
CA THR A 132 -5.44 -17.62 -14.21
C THR A 132 -4.99 -17.35 -12.78
N ARG A 133 -5.44 -18.14 -11.80
CA ARG A 133 -4.93 -18.07 -10.41
C ARG A 133 -3.43 -18.38 -10.29
N LEU A 134 -2.81 -18.92 -11.35
CA LEU A 134 -1.42 -19.35 -11.38
C LEU A 134 -0.49 -18.19 -11.80
N LYS A 135 0.00 -18.16 -13.05
CA LYS A 135 0.98 -17.13 -13.47
C LYS A 135 0.37 -15.73 -13.43
N SER A 136 -0.87 -15.59 -13.88
CA SER A 136 -1.55 -14.28 -13.91
C SER A 136 -1.79 -13.76 -12.48
N GLY A 137 -2.20 -14.63 -11.56
CA GLY A 137 -2.29 -14.32 -10.12
C GLY A 137 -0.94 -13.93 -9.52
N THR A 138 0.14 -14.61 -9.92
CA THR A 138 1.50 -14.30 -9.44
C THR A 138 1.97 -12.94 -9.95
N ALA A 139 1.76 -12.65 -11.24
CA ALA A 139 2.04 -11.34 -11.83
C ALA A 139 1.24 -10.23 -11.15
N THR A 140 -0.04 -10.48 -10.89
CA THR A 140 -0.90 -9.56 -10.12
C THR A 140 -0.26 -9.24 -8.78
N LYS A 141 0.07 -10.26 -7.97
CA LYS A 141 0.70 -10.06 -6.65
C LYS A 141 1.96 -9.19 -6.74
N MET A 142 2.85 -9.50 -7.68
CA MET A 142 4.10 -8.75 -7.86
C MET A 142 3.85 -7.28 -8.17
N VAL A 143 2.90 -6.99 -9.08
CA VAL A 143 2.56 -5.61 -9.44
C VAL A 143 1.93 -4.86 -8.27
N LEU A 144 0.98 -5.47 -7.53
CA LEU A 144 0.37 -4.80 -6.38
C LEU A 144 1.42 -4.46 -5.31
N ASN A 145 2.32 -5.39 -5.01
CA ASN A 145 3.42 -5.15 -4.09
C ASN A 145 4.34 -4.02 -4.57
N MET A 146 4.58 -3.90 -5.88
CA MET A 146 5.36 -2.79 -6.45
C MET A 146 4.64 -1.45 -6.29
N LEU A 147 3.32 -1.40 -6.52
CA LEU A 147 2.51 -0.18 -6.38
C LEU A 147 2.56 0.33 -4.93
N THR A 148 2.20 -0.51 -3.95
CA THR A 148 2.18 -0.11 -2.55
C THR A 148 3.58 0.16 -2.02
N THR A 149 4.54 -0.75 -2.23
CA THR A 149 5.91 -0.55 -1.72
C THR A 149 6.55 0.68 -2.34
N GLY A 150 6.42 0.87 -3.66
CA GLY A 150 6.95 2.04 -4.35
C GLY A 150 6.34 3.35 -3.84
N ALA A 151 5.02 3.39 -3.68
CA ALA A 151 4.33 4.55 -3.13
C ALA A 151 4.78 4.85 -1.68
N MET A 152 4.87 3.84 -0.83
CA MET A 152 5.24 4.00 0.58
C MET A 152 6.70 4.44 0.76
N VAL A 153 7.62 3.95 -0.08
CA VAL A 153 9.00 4.47 -0.15
C VAL A 153 8.99 5.96 -0.49
N ARG A 154 8.21 6.37 -1.50
CA ARG A 154 8.09 7.78 -1.89
C ARG A 154 7.43 8.66 -0.82
N LEU A 155 6.58 8.10 0.02
CA LEU A 155 5.96 8.76 1.18
C LEU A 155 6.86 8.76 2.42
N GLY A 156 8.12 8.32 2.32
CA GLY A 156 9.07 8.36 3.43
C GLY A 156 8.80 7.31 4.52
N LYS A 157 8.08 6.23 4.20
CA LYS A 157 7.84 5.10 5.13
C LYS A 157 9.09 4.24 5.36
N THR A 158 10.10 4.40 4.52
CA THR A 158 11.38 3.70 4.61
C THR A 158 12.58 4.65 4.72
N TYR A 159 13.71 4.12 5.18
CA TYR A 159 15.02 4.77 5.13
C TYR A 159 16.02 3.80 4.53
N GLY A 160 16.45 4.06 3.30
CA GLY A 160 17.11 3.03 2.48
C GLY A 160 16.19 1.82 2.31
N ASN A 161 16.67 0.64 2.68
CA ASN A 161 15.90 -0.61 2.69
C ASN A 161 15.25 -0.94 4.04
N LEU A 162 15.35 -0.04 5.04
CA LEU A 162 14.80 -0.25 6.37
C LEU A 162 13.38 0.30 6.45
N MET A 163 12.47 -0.55 6.92
CA MET A 163 11.13 -0.17 7.34
C MET A 163 11.26 0.61 8.65
N VAL A 164 11.20 1.94 8.61
CA VAL A 164 11.38 2.79 9.80
C VAL A 164 10.06 3.33 10.34
N ASP A 165 8.97 3.14 9.60
CA ASP A 165 7.61 3.52 10.02
C ASP A 165 6.83 2.29 10.49
N LEU A 166 7.33 1.60 11.52
CA LEU A 166 6.65 0.48 12.17
C LEU A 166 6.22 0.83 13.59
N ARG A 167 5.06 0.31 14.00
CA ARG A 167 4.63 0.29 15.41
C ARG A 167 4.90 -1.09 16.00
N ALA A 168 5.56 -1.13 17.15
CA ALA A 168 5.94 -2.37 17.81
C ALA A 168 4.76 -3.04 18.54
N THR A 169 3.78 -3.53 17.80
CA THR A 169 2.54 -4.15 18.34
C THR A 169 2.71 -5.59 18.80
N ASN A 170 3.84 -6.22 18.49
CA ASN A 170 4.18 -7.58 18.91
C ASN A 170 5.70 -7.74 19.15
N ASN A 171 6.10 -8.85 19.78
CA ASN A 171 7.50 -9.09 20.14
C ASN A 171 8.45 -9.10 18.94
N LYS A 172 8.02 -9.65 17.79
CA LYS A 172 8.81 -9.64 16.55
C LYS A 172 9.10 -8.21 16.08
N LEU A 173 8.09 -7.33 16.13
CA LEU A 173 8.23 -5.93 15.74
C LEU A 173 9.04 -5.12 16.77
N LYS A 174 8.97 -5.44 18.07
CA LYS A 174 9.86 -4.86 19.10
C LYS A 174 11.33 -5.17 18.81
N ILE A 175 11.67 -6.45 18.58
CA ILE A 175 13.03 -6.88 18.22
C ILE A 175 13.50 -6.19 16.92
N ARG A 176 12.62 -6.11 15.92
CA ARG A 176 12.94 -5.41 14.66
C ARG A 176 13.22 -3.93 14.89
N SER A 177 12.44 -3.26 15.73
CA SER A 177 12.61 -1.83 16.05
C SER A 177 13.96 -1.59 16.73
N ARG A 178 14.31 -2.40 17.73
CA ARG A 178 15.64 -2.37 18.39
C ARG A 178 16.78 -2.51 17.40
N ARG A 179 16.72 -3.53 16.53
CA ARG A 179 17.76 -3.76 15.52
C ARG A 179 17.93 -2.56 14.59
N ILE A 180 16.83 -1.97 14.14
CA ILE A 180 16.86 -0.82 13.22
C ILE A 180 17.43 0.42 13.90
N VAL A 181 16.98 0.73 15.12
CA VAL A 181 17.50 1.88 15.87
C VAL A 181 18.98 1.68 16.19
N GLY A 182 19.38 0.53 16.72
CA GLY A 182 20.79 0.22 16.98
C GLY A 182 21.66 0.34 15.72
N GLN A 183 21.19 -0.18 14.58
CA GLN A 183 21.91 -0.05 13.30
C GLN A 183 22.06 1.41 12.85
N LEU A 184 21.05 2.25 13.05
CA LEU A 184 21.04 3.64 12.58
C LEU A 184 21.70 4.64 13.56
N THR A 185 21.90 4.24 14.81
CA THR A 185 22.46 5.11 15.87
C THR A 185 23.82 4.62 16.37
N GLY A 186 24.15 3.35 16.21
CA GLY A 186 25.35 2.74 16.78
C GLY A 186 25.25 2.45 18.29
N LEU A 187 24.08 2.65 18.90
CA LEU A 187 23.85 2.39 20.32
C LEU A 187 23.87 0.89 20.64
N ASN A 188 24.26 0.55 21.88
CA ASN A 188 24.08 -0.79 22.43
C ASN A 188 22.59 -1.09 22.70
N GLU A 189 22.26 -2.33 23.08
CA GLU A 189 20.88 -2.76 23.31
C GLU A 189 20.18 -1.98 24.44
N ALA A 190 20.87 -1.74 25.56
CA ALA A 190 20.28 -1.05 26.71
C ALA A 190 19.95 0.41 26.41
N ASP A 191 20.87 1.13 25.75
CA ASP A 191 20.67 2.52 25.36
C ASP A 191 19.61 2.62 24.26
N THR A 192 19.58 1.67 23.33
CA THR A 192 18.53 1.58 22.30
C THR A 192 17.15 1.39 22.93
N ASP A 193 17.04 0.53 23.94
CA ASP A 193 15.80 0.30 24.66
C ASP A 193 15.32 1.53 25.42
N GLN A 194 16.24 2.23 26.07
CA GLN A 194 15.92 3.46 26.77
C GLN A 194 15.44 4.54 25.80
N LEU A 195 16.12 4.71 24.66
CA LEU A 195 15.75 5.67 23.62
C LEU A 195 14.38 5.36 23.02
N LEU A 196 14.13 4.09 22.66
CA LEU A 196 12.84 3.65 22.15
C LEU A 196 11.72 3.88 23.17
N SER A 197 11.95 3.57 24.44
CA SER A 197 10.97 3.81 25.52
C SER A 197 10.61 5.29 25.66
N ARG A 198 11.60 6.19 25.61
CA ARG A 198 11.40 7.65 25.64
C ARG A 198 10.65 8.19 24.42
N CYS A 199 10.62 7.44 23.32
CA CYS A 199 9.96 7.81 22.07
C CYS A 199 8.70 6.98 21.82
N ASP A 200 8.11 6.35 22.85
CA ASP A 200 6.90 5.52 22.75
C ASP A 200 7.00 4.37 21.72
N GLY A 201 8.22 3.86 21.51
CA GLY A 201 8.53 2.83 20.52
C GLY A 201 8.57 3.32 19.08
N GLU A 202 8.49 4.63 18.83
CA GLU A 202 8.55 5.23 17.50
C GLU A 202 9.99 5.25 16.96
N VAL A 203 10.26 4.41 15.96
CA VAL A 203 11.60 4.26 15.39
C VAL A 203 12.12 5.55 14.75
N LYS A 204 11.32 6.24 13.93
CA LYS A 204 11.77 7.51 13.31
C LYS A 204 12.08 8.57 14.36
N THR A 205 11.20 8.73 15.34
CA THR A 205 11.35 9.70 16.43
C THR A 205 12.63 9.43 17.20
N ALA A 206 12.88 8.17 17.58
CA ALA A 206 14.09 7.73 18.26
C ALA A 206 15.36 8.08 17.45
N VAL A 207 15.38 7.77 16.16
CA VAL A 207 16.54 8.06 15.30
C VAL A 207 16.79 9.56 15.18
N VAL A 208 15.75 10.38 14.96
CA VAL A 208 15.89 11.84 14.88
C VAL A 208 16.35 12.43 16.22
N ALA A 209 15.72 12.04 17.33
CA ALA A 209 16.07 12.50 18.67
C ALA A 209 17.54 12.21 18.99
N HIS A 210 18.03 11.02 18.63
CA HIS A 210 19.44 10.65 18.81
C HIS A 210 20.38 11.46 17.91
N HIS A 211 20.10 11.57 16.60
CA HIS A 211 21.03 12.27 15.69
C HIS A 211 21.09 13.77 15.92
N LEU A 212 20.02 14.38 16.46
CA LEU A 212 19.95 15.82 16.71
C LEU A 212 20.11 16.20 18.19
N GLN A 213 20.18 15.22 19.09
CA GLN A 213 20.27 15.44 20.54
C GLN A 213 19.13 16.31 21.10
N ILE A 214 17.90 16.00 20.66
CA ILE A 214 16.68 16.73 21.02
C ILE A 214 15.66 15.84 21.72
N SER A 215 14.60 16.45 22.26
CA SER A 215 13.49 15.72 22.89
C SER A 215 12.67 14.92 21.85
N ALA A 216 11.92 13.92 22.33
CA ALA A 216 11.02 13.14 21.48
C ALA A 216 9.96 14.04 20.79
N ASP A 217 9.42 15.02 21.52
CA ASP A 217 8.41 15.94 20.98
C ASP A 217 8.99 16.86 19.90
N GLU A 218 10.22 17.33 20.09
CA GLU A 218 10.89 18.13 19.07
C GLU A 218 11.25 17.30 17.83
N ALA A 219 11.67 16.06 18.03
CA ALA A 219 11.90 15.10 16.95
C ALA A 219 10.61 14.83 16.14
N ARG A 220 9.46 14.68 16.81
CA ARG A 220 8.14 14.55 16.15
C ARG A 220 7.81 15.78 15.32
N ARG A 221 8.04 16.99 15.86
CA ARG A 221 7.82 18.25 15.13
C ARG A 221 8.69 18.33 13.87
N LYS A 222 10.00 18.06 13.97
CA LYS A 222 10.91 18.06 12.80
C LYS A 222 10.52 17.00 11.76
N LEU A 223 10.03 15.83 12.20
CA LEU A 223 9.48 14.83 11.30
C LEU A 223 8.23 15.32 10.58
N GLN A 224 7.32 16.03 11.25
CA GLN A 224 6.14 16.62 10.62
C GLN A 224 6.52 17.67 9.57
N GLU A 225 7.44 18.57 9.89
CA GLU A 225 7.98 19.58 8.96
C GLU A 225 8.64 18.93 7.73
N SER A 226 9.27 17.78 7.92
CA SER A 226 9.88 16.98 6.85
C SER A 226 8.92 16.02 6.15
N GLN A 227 7.61 16.12 6.40
CA GLN A 227 6.57 15.23 5.86
C GLN A 227 6.86 13.74 6.11
N GLY A 228 7.46 13.43 7.26
CA GLY A 228 7.80 12.07 7.69
C GLY A 228 9.06 11.47 7.06
N HIS A 229 9.79 12.22 6.22
CA HIS A 229 11.04 11.76 5.61
C HIS A 229 12.22 11.85 6.59
N LEU A 230 12.68 10.70 7.07
CA LEU A 230 13.76 10.61 8.06
C LEU A 230 15.06 11.30 7.63
N ARG A 231 15.50 11.11 6.37
CA ARG A 231 16.73 11.74 5.87
C ARG A 231 16.65 13.27 5.93
N LYS A 232 15.54 13.84 5.43
CA LYS A 232 15.30 15.30 5.43
C LYS A 232 15.26 15.86 6.84
N ALA A 233 14.63 15.15 7.79
CA ALA A 233 14.54 15.58 9.18
C ALA A 233 15.92 15.67 9.86
N ILE A 234 16.84 14.75 9.54
CA ILE A 234 18.20 14.75 10.09
C ILE A 234 19.10 15.80 9.41
N GLU A 235 18.98 15.97 8.09
CA GLU A 235 19.85 16.88 7.31
C GLU A 235 19.48 18.36 7.48
N SER A 236 18.19 18.70 7.52
CA SER A 236 17.72 20.09 7.67
C SER A 236 18.25 20.75 8.95
N ALA A 237 18.25 20.02 10.07
CA ALA A 237 18.76 20.52 11.34
C ALA A 237 20.29 20.69 11.39
N LYS A 238 21.04 19.90 10.60
CA LYS A 238 22.49 20.10 10.51
C LYS A 238 22.83 21.39 9.77
N ALA A 239 22.02 21.79 8.78
CA ALA A 239 22.19 23.05 8.08
C ALA A 239 21.86 24.27 8.96
N GLU A 240 20.85 24.16 9.83
CA GLU A 240 20.46 25.20 10.79
C GLU A 240 21.52 25.46 11.89
N ASN A 241 22.28 24.44 12.29
CA ASN A 241 23.33 24.56 13.32
C ASN A 241 24.70 25.04 12.80
N HIS A 242 24.87 25.21 11.48
CA HIS A 242 26.12 25.68 10.86
C HIS A 242 25.98 27.02 10.11
N GLY A 243 24.84 27.71 10.27
CA GLY A 243 24.62 29.09 9.79
C GLY A 243 24.50 30.06 10.95
#